data_AF-A0A2N9IA81-F1
#
_entry.id   AF-A0A2N9IA81-F1
#
_cell.length_a   1.000
_cell.length_b   1.000
_cell.length_c   1.000
_cell.angle_alpha   90.00
_cell.angle_beta   90.00
_cell.angle_gamma   90.00
#
_symmetry.space_group_name_H-M   'P 1'
#
loop_
_entity.id
_entity.type
_entity.pdbx_description
1 polymer ?
#
loop_
_entity_poly.entity_id
_entity_poly.type
_entity_poly.pdbx_seq_one_letter_code
_entity_poly.pdbx_strand_id
1 'polypeptide(L)'
;MEALSRIMDRAINGGLFSGFMVGSSQSQQVLISHLLFADDTLIFCDADPTQLAHLRSVFIWFEAVSGLRINLGKSEMVPVGEVSNLDDLALILGCKVAPLPMKYLGLPLGAPFKAKSIWNPIIERMEKRLAGWKRLYLSKGGKVTLIKSTLSSLPTYFLSLFPIPVGVAHRLEKIQRDFLWNGMGEETKFHLVSWSKICEPIQHGGSVHDWELESISSFMDLLYSTSVNGEGEDKLSWGQPKSKPFTVKQYYRFLSSHAFRSFPWKSVWKSKVPPRVAFFSWTATLGKILTIDNLRKRGLILVEWCCLCKESGESPDHLLLHCKIARELWDLVLGVFWYPAEFSGVEGSLIVLFGVYGGKEMLVFLRTLNCPFQI
;
A
#
# COMPACT_ATOMS: atom_id res chain seq x y z
N MET A 1 15.12 11.15 -20.24
CA MET A 1 14.03 10.78 -21.16
C MET A 1 13.35 11.99 -21.77
N GLU A 2 12.97 13.01 -21.00
CA GLU A 2 12.45 14.28 -21.56
C GLU A 2 13.39 14.89 -22.62
N ALA A 3 14.71 14.86 -22.40
CA ALA A 3 15.69 15.34 -23.38
C ALA A 3 15.61 14.59 -24.73
N LEU A 4 15.38 13.27 -24.72
CA LEU A 4 15.21 12.50 -25.95
C LEU A 4 13.93 12.93 -26.67
N SER A 5 12.83 13.09 -25.93
CA SER A 5 11.55 13.59 -26.47
C SER A 5 11.72 14.93 -27.18
N ARG A 6 12.45 15.87 -26.56
CA ARG A 6 12.71 17.20 -27.16
C ARG A 6 13.59 17.15 -28.39
N ILE A 7 14.56 16.25 -28.45
CA ILE A 7 15.39 16.08 -29.66
C ILE A 7 14.54 15.48 -30.79
N MET A 8 13.68 14.51 -30.48
CA MET A 8 12.72 13.93 -31.43
C MET A 8 11.75 14.97 -31.96
N ASP A 9 11.15 15.80 -31.09
CA ASP A 9 10.26 16.90 -31.49
C ASP A 9 10.95 17.86 -32.47
N ARG A 10 12.22 18.18 -32.22
CA ARG A 10 13.02 19.02 -33.13
C ARG A 10 13.29 18.33 -34.46
N ALA A 11 13.60 17.04 -34.46
CA ALA A 11 13.81 16.28 -35.69
C ALA A 11 12.53 16.23 -36.55
N ILE A 12 11.36 16.08 -35.92
CA ILE A 12 10.05 16.09 -36.59
C ILE A 12 9.74 17.47 -37.16
N ASN A 13 9.91 18.53 -36.36
CA ASN A 13 9.71 19.91 -36.84
C ASN A 13 10.67 20.28 -37.98
N GLY A 14 11.85 19.66 -38.02
CA GLY A 14 12.82 19.80 -39.10
C GLY A 14 12.53 18.93 -40.34
N GLY A 15 11.45 18.14 -40.34
CA GLY A 15 11.07 17.25 -41.44
C GLY A 15 11.98 16.02 -41.61
N LEU A 16 12.82 15.72 -40.61
CA LEU A 16 13.76 14.59 -40.66
C LEU A 16 13.10 13.26 -40.30
N PHE A 17 11.93 13.30 -39.67
CA PHE A 17 11.24 12.16 -39.10
C PHE A 17 9.72 12.39 -39.15
N SER A 18 8.95 11.38 -39.58
CA SER A 18 7.48 11.41 -39.56
C SER A 18 6.94 10.58 -38.40
N GLY A 19 5.88 11.08 -37.76
CA GLY A 19 5.09 10.31 -36.80
C GLY A 19 3.83 9.73 -37.44
N PHE A 20 3.12 8.90 -36.68
CA PHE A 20 1.84 8.34 -37.07
C PHE A 20 0.67 9.22 -36.61
N MET A 21 -0.24 9.58 -37.52
CA MET A 21 -1.41 10.40 -37.21
C MET A 21 -2.57 9.54 -36.69
N VAL A 22 -3.09 9.87 -35.51
CA VAL A 22 -4.21 9.15 -34.87
C VAL A 22 -5.39 10.09 -34.66
N GLY A 23 -6.55 9.77 -35.25
CA GLY A 23 -7.80 10.51 -35.03
C GLY A 23 -8.88 10.19 -36.07
N SER A 24 -10.15 10.25 -35.67
CA SER A 24 -11.31 9.95 -36.54
C SER A 24 -11.84 11.15 -37.33
N SER A 25 -11.47 12.37 -36.94
CA SER A 25 -11.88 13.62 -37.59
C SER A 25 -10.70 14.58 -37.74
N GLN A 26 -10.72 15.44 -38.77
CA GLN A 26 -9.63 16.38 -39.09
C GLN A 26 -9.28 17.34 -37.94
N SER A 27 -10.20 17.58 -37.00
CA SER A 27 -10.00 18.48 -35.86
C SER A 27 -9.45 17.80 -34.59
N GLN A 28 -9.28 16.47 -34.58
CA GLN A 28 -8.78 15.71 -33.42
C GLN A 28 -7.63 14.76 -33.79
N GLN A 29 -6.86 15.07 -34.83
CA GLN A 29 -5.69 14.28 -35.18
C GLN A 29 -4.52 14.62 -34.27
N VAL A 30 -3.96 13.59 -33.63
CA VAL A 30 -2.76 13.68 -32.80
C VAL A 30 -1.63 12.96 -33.54
N LEU A 31 -0.53 13.68 -33.77
CA LEU A 31 0.70 13.09 -34.29
C LEU A 31 1.42 12.35 -33.15
N ILE A 32 1.60 11.05 -33.31
CA ILE A 32 2.32 10.19 -32.36
C ILE A 32 3.58 9.69 -33.04
N SER A 33 4.73 10.23 -32.63
CA SER A 33 6.05 9.78 -33.11
C SER A 33 6.76 8.88 -32.10
N HIS A 34 6.54 9.09 -30.81
CA HIS A 34 7.17 8.32 -29.75
C HIS A 34 6.31 8.26 -28.49
N LEU A 35 6.42 7.18 -27.73
CA LEU A 35 5.81 6.98 -26.42
C LEU A 35 6.90 6.58 -25.43
N LEU A 36 6.92 7.24 -24.28
CA LEU A 36 7.95 7.06 -23.26
C LEU A 36 7.29 6.69 -21.94
N PHE A 37 7.74 5.59 -21.33
CA PHE A 37 7.37 5.23 -19.97
C PHE A 37 8.61 4.73 -19.22
N ALA A 38 9.16 5.56 -18.34
CA ALA A 38 10.47 5.33 -17.73
C ALA A 38 11.54 5.02 -18.80
N ASP A 39 12.16 3.84 -18.76
CA ASP A 39 13.15 3.36 -19.72
C ASP A 39 12.53 2.68 -20.97
N ASP A 40 11.28 2.23 -20.89
CA ASP A 40 10.57 1.63 -22.02
C ASP A 40 10.15 2.72 -23.02
N THR A 41 10.71 2.65 -24.23
CA THR A 41 10.49 3.63 -25.30
C THR A 41 9.97 2.96 -26.56
N LEU A 42 8.84 3.43 -27.09
CA LEU A 42 8.35 3.08 -28.42
C LEU A 42 8.53 4.27 -29.35
N ILE A 43 9.01 4.02 -30.55
CA ILE A 43 9.20 5.02 -31.60
C ILE A 43 8.49 4.51 -32.85
N PHE A 44 7.64 5.33 -33.43
CA PHE A 44 6.90 5.07 -34.66
C PHE A 44 7.63 5.78 -35.79
N CYS A 45 7.97 5.05 -36.83
CA CYS A 45 8.74 5.53 -37.99
C CYS A 45 8.17 4.87 -39.24
N ASP A 46 8.22 5.58 -40.36
CA ASP A 46 7.96 4.97 -41.67
C ASP A 46 9.11 4.01 -42.05
N ALA A 47 8.83 3.06 -42.94
CA ALA A 47 9.81 2.10 -43.46
C ALA A 47 10.77 2.75 -44.48
N ASP A 48 11.35 3.91 -44.13
CA ASP A 48 12.28 4.68 -44.93
C ASP A 48 13.70 4.60 -44.33
N PRO A 49 14.69 4.07 -45.10
CA PRO A 49 16.10 4.05 -44.70
C PRO A 49 16.64 5.41 -44.24
N THR A 50 16.18 6.50 -44.87
CA THR A 50 16.65 7.86 -44.59
C THR A 50 16.21 8.31 -43.19
N GLN A 51 14.94 8.09 -42.85
CA GLN A 51 14.43 8.40 -41.51
C GLN A 51 15.13 7.59 -40.41
N LEU A 52 15.44 6.32 -40.65
CA LEU A 52 16.17 5.51 -39.67
C LEU A 52 17.63 5.97 -39.49
N ALA A 53 18.28 6.46 -40.55
CA ALA A 53 19.60 7.07 -40.43
C ALA A 53 19.56 8.37 -39.59
N HIS A 54 18.51 9.18 -39.76
CA HIS A 54 18.28 10.35 -38.90
C HIS A 54 18.00 9.95 -37.45
N LEU A 55 17.19 8.91 -37.23
CA LEU A 55 16.89 8.39 -35.90
C LEU A 55 18.17 7.89 -35.19
N ARG A 56 19.03 7.17 -35.91
CA ARG A 56 20.34 6.76 -35.40
C ARG A 56 21.20 7.96 -35.03
N SER A 57 21.17 9.03 -35.82
CA SER A 57 21.88 10.26 -35.51
C SER A 57 21.33 10.92 -34.24
N VAL A 58 20.00 10.95 -34.06
CA VAL A 58 19.35 11.43 -32.83
C VAL A 58 19.81 10.64 -31.61
N PHE A 59 19.92 9.32 -31.72
CA PHE A 59 20.42 8.46 -30.65
C PHE A 59 21.86 8.75 -30.27
N ILE A 60 22.75 8.94 -31.26
CA ILE A 60 24.15 9.31 -31.03
C ILE A 60 24.25 10.67 -30.32
N TRP A 61 23.47 11.66 -30.77
CA TRP A 61 23.43 12.98 -30.13
C TRP A 61 22.89 12.91 -28.70
N PHE A 62 21.85 12.12 -28.48
CA PHE A 62 21.30 11.91 -27.14
C PHE A 62 22.33 11.25 -26.21
N GLU A 63 23.06 10.22 -26.68
CA GLU A 63 24.11 9.57 -25.92
C GLU A 63 25.24 10.54 -25.57
N ALA A 64 25.68 11.36 -26.54
CA ALA A 64 26.72 12.37 -26.34
C ALA A 64 26.32 13.46 -25.32
N VAL A 65 25.05 13.90 -25.32
CA VAL A 65 24.58 14.98 -24.44
C VAL A 65 24.19 14.47 -23.04
N SER A 66 23.57 13.30 -22.96
CA SER A 66 23.04 12.78 -21.70
C SER A 66 24.00 11.85 -20.95
N GLY A 67 25.00 11.29 -21.64
CA GLY A 67 25.84 10.21 -21.12
C GLY A 67 25.10 8.86 -20.99
N LEU A 68 23.85 8.77 -21.42
CA LEU A 68 23.05 7.54 -21.40
C LEU A 68 23.14 6.82 -22.74
N ARG A 69 23.50 5.53 -22.70
CA ARG A 69 23.62 4.70 -23.89
C ARG A 69 22.34 3.90 -24.17
N ILE A 70 21.88 3.96 -25.41
CA ILE A 70 20.74 3.16 -25.85
C ILE A 70 21.18 1.71 -26.08
N ASN A 71 20.46 0.77 -25.48
CA ASN A 71 20.78 -0.65 -25.61
C ASN A 71 20.15 -1.25 -26.86
N LEU A 72 20.79 -1.04 -28.01
CA LEU A 72 20.32 -1.57 -29.29
C LEU A 72 20.25 -3.10 -29.34
N GLY A 73 21.00 -3.81 -28.48
CA GLY A 73 20.93 -5.27 -28.36
C GLY A 73 19.66 -5.78 -27.67
N LYS A 74 18.98 -4.92 -26.90
CA LYS A 74 17.65 -5.14 -26.32
C LYS A 74 16.53 -4.47 -27.12
N SER A 75 16.86 -3.52 -28.00
CA SER A 75 15.89 -2.86 -28.88
C SER A 75 15.46 -3.80 -29.99
N GLU A 76 14.17 -3.76 -30.32
CA GLU A 76 13.56 -4.59 -31.34
C GLU A 76 12.80 -3.70 -32.34
N MET A 77 12.93 -4.00 -33.63
CA MET A 77 12.18 -3.40 -34.71
C MET A 77 11.05 -4.35 -35.11
N VAL A 78 9.83 -3.82 -35.10
CA VAL A 78 8.63 -4.62 -35.31
C VAL A 78 7.87 -4.04 -36.50
N PRO A 79 7.64 -4.83 -37.58
CA PRO A 79 6.93 -4.35 -38.75
C PRO A 79 5.43 -4.25 -38.46
N VAL A 80 4.81 -3.17 -38.93
CA VAL A 80 3.36 -2.98 -38.91
C VAL A 80 2.87 -3.00 -40.36
N GLY A 81 2.28 -4.11 -40.79
CA GLY A 81 1.91 -4.32 -42.20
C GLY A 81 3.01 -5.01 -43.01
N GLU A 82 2.95 -4.91 -44.33
CA GLU A 82 3.93 -5.49 -45.24
C GLU A 82 5.14 -4.55 -45.42
N VAL A 83 6.33 -5.02 -45.05
CA VAL A 83 7.60 -4.28 -45.18
C VAL A 83 8.62 -5.24 -45.80
N SER A 84 9.06 -4.97 -47.03
CA SER A 84 9.93 -5.87 -47.81
C SER A 84 11.42 -5.81 -47.45
N ASN A 85 11.87 -4.69 -46.88
CA ASN A 85 13.29 -4.37 -46.61
C ASN A 85 13.63 -4.32 -45.11
N LEU A 86 12.91 -5.07 -44.28
CA LEU A 86 12.98 -4.95 -42.81
C LEU A 86 14.36 -5.25 -42.23
N ASP A 87 15.08 -6.24 -42.77
CA ASP A 87 16.42 -6.61 -42.30
C ASP A 87 17.44 -5.50 -42.57
N ASP A 88 17.38 -4.85 -43.74
CA ASP A 88 18.24 -3.72 -44.09
C ASP A 88 17.99 -2.52 -43.16
N LEU A 89 16.71 -2.25 -42.86
CA LEU A 89 16.31 -1.20 -41.93
C LEU A 89 16.82 -1.48 -40.50
N ALA A 90 16.74 -2.73 -40.05
CA ALA A 90 17.25 -3.14 -38.75
C ALA A 90 18.78 -3.02 -38.66
N LEU A 91 19.50 -3.30 -39.76
CA LEU A 91 20.96 -3.10 -39.86
C LEU A 91 21.35 -1.62 -39.77
N ILE A 92 20.58 -0.72 -40.38
CA ILE A 92 20.80 0.73 -40.29
C ILE A 92 20.73 1.19 -38.84
N LEU A 93 19.72 0.76 -38.09
CA LEU A 93 19.56 1.15 -36.69
C LEU A 93 20.47 0.36 -35.73
N GLY A 94 20.83 -0.87 -36.10
CA GLY A 94 21.64 -1.79 -35.30
C GLY A 94 20.85 -2.59 -34.27
N CYS A 95 19.56 -2.84 -34.50
CA CYS A 95 18.67 -3.57 -33.59
C CYS A 95 18.20 -4.91 -34.17
N LYS A 96 17.48 -5.70 -33.37
CA LYS A 96 16.94 -7.01 -33.80
C LYS A 96 15.56 -6.84 -34.43
N VAL A 97 15.20 -7.73 -35.34
CA VAL A 97 13.83 -7.81 -35.87
C VAL A 97 12.99 -8.71 -34.97
N ALA A 98 11.76 -8.30 -34.65
CA ALA A 98 10.78 -9.10 -33.92
C ALA A 98 9.39 -9.01 -34.57
N PRO A 99 8.57 -10.07 -34.52
CA PRO A 99 7.20 -10.05 -35.07
C PRO A 99 6.17 -9.51 -34.07
N LEU A 100 5.02 -9.07 -34.58
CA LEU A 100 3.81 -8.89 -33.76
C LEU A 100 3.19 -10.26 -33.40
N PRO A 101 2.56 -10.41 -32.23
CA PRO A 101 2.38 -9.39 -31.18
C PRO A 101 3.61 -9.24 -30.27
N MET A 102 4.00 -7.98 -29.99
CA MET A 102 5.12 -7.67 -29.10
C MET A 102 4.65 -7.28 -27.69
N LYS A 103 5.51 -7.38 -26.68
CA LYS A 103 5.17 -7.02 -25.29
C LYS A 103 5.64 -5.61 -24.95
N TYR A 104 4.72 -4.73 -24.58
CA TYR A 104 5.02 -3.38 -24.09
C TYR A 104 4.21 -3.07 -22.83
N LEU A 105 4.86 -2.62 -21.76
CA LEU A 105 4.25 -2.37 -20.44
C LEU A 105 3.44 -3.56 -19.89
N GLY A 106 3.82 -4.78 -20.28
CA GLY A 106 3.12 -6.00 -19.91
C GLY A 106 1.91 -6.35 -20.79
N LEU A 107 1.60 -5.56 -21.82
CA LEU A 107 0.52 -5.80 -22.77
C LEU A 107 1.03 -6.37 -24.09
N PRO A 108 0.30 -7.30 -24.73
CA PRO A 108 0.61 -7.76 -26.08
C PRO A 108 0.07 -6.77 -27.12
N LEU A 109 0.94 -5.91 -27.65
CA LEU A 109 0.63 -5.00 -28.76
C LEU A 109 0.49 -5.77 -30.08
N GLY A 110 -0.52 -5.43 -30.89
CA GLY A 110 -0.82 -6.11 -32.15
C GLY A 110 -1.59 -7.42 -32.01
N ALA A 111 -1.90 -7.85 -30.79
CA ALA A 111 -2.79 -8.99 -30.60
C ALA A 111 -4.25 -8.59 -30.95
N PRO A 112 -5.04 -9.49 -31.56
CA PRO A 112 -6.42 -9.19 -31.89
C PRO A 112 -7.24 -8.96 -30.61
N PHE A 113 -7.95 -7.84 -30.53
CA PHE A 113 -8.57 -7.33 -29.30
C PHE A 113 -9.56 -8.28 -28.59
N LYS A 114 -10.07 -9.30 -29.28
CA LYS A 114 -10.98 -10.34 -28.73
C LYS A 114 -10.28 -11.66 -28.39
N ALA A 115 -8.97 -11.78 -28.61
CA ALA A 115 -8.28 -13.04 -28.37
C ALA A 115 -8.20 -13.37 -26.87
N LYS A 116 -8.55 -14.63 -26.56
CA LYS A 116 -8.40 -15.18 -25.21
C LYS A 116 -6.94 -15.21 -24.76
N SER A 117 -6.00 -15.36 -25.71
CA SER A 117 -4.56 -15.45 -25.42
C SER A 117 -3.99 -14.19 -24.76
N ILE A 118 -4.61 -13.02 -24.99
CA ILE A 118 -4.24 -11.76 -24.31
C ILE A 118 -4.28 -11.92 -22.78
N TRP A 119 -5.20 -12.75 -22.27
CA TRP A 119 -5.42 -12.93 -20.84
C TRP A 119 -4.56 -14.03 -20.20
N ASN A 120 -3.87 -14.85 -20.99
CA ASN A 120 -3.01 -15.93 -20.48
C ASN A 120 -1.95 -15.43 -19.48
N PRO A 121 -1.22 -14.32 -19.72
CA PRO A 121 -0.23 -13.82 -18.76
C PRO A 121 -0.84 -13.45 -17.40
N ILE A 122 -2.09 -13.00 -17.37
CA ILE A 122 -2.80 -12.68 -16.12
C ILE A 122 -3.20 -13.96 -15.40
N ILE A 123 -3.73 -14.94 -16.14
CA ILE A 123 -4.10 -16.25 -15.61
C ILE A 123 -2.86 -16.94 -14.99
N GLU A 124 -1.77 -17.03 -15.74
CA GLU A 124 -0.51 -17.63 -15.27
C GLU A 124 0.05 -16.91 -14.05
N ARG A 125 -0.08 -15.57 -14.00
CA ARG A 125 0.35 -14.78 -12.84
C ARG A 125 -0.51 -15.07 -11.61
N MET A 126 -1.82 -15.23 -11.77
CA MET A 126 -2.70 -15.66 -10.68
C MET A 126 -2.32 -17.06 -10.19
N GLU A 127 -2.18 -18.02 -11.09
CA GLU A 127 -1.81 -19.40 -10.78
C GLU A 127 -0.43 -19.47 -10.08
N LYS A 128 0.56 -18.69 -10.53
CA LYS A 128 1.88 -18.60 -9.89
C LYS A 128 1.83 -18.00 -8.49
N ARG A 129 1.02 -16.96 -8.26
CA ARG A 129 0.82 -16.37 -6.92
C ARG A 129 0.18 -17.37 -5.97
N LEU A 130 -0.80 -18.12 -6.47
CA LEU A 130 -1.46 -19.19 -5.73
C LEU A 130 -0.53 -20.35 -5.39
N ALA A 131 0.36 -20.73 -6.29
CA ALA A 131 1.37 -21.76 -6.04
C ALA A 131 2.36 -21.35 -4.92
N GLY A 132 2.69 -20.05 -4.85
CA GLY A 132 3.57 -19.50 -3.80
C GLY A 132 2.91 -19.39 -2.43
N TRP A 133 1.58 -19.30 -2.36
CA TRP A 133 0.86 -19.29 -1.09
C TRP A 133 0.64 -20.71 -0.61
N LYS A 134 1.40 -21.11 0.41
CA LYS A 134 1.18 -22.38 1.10
C LYS A 134 -0.26 -22.42 1.59
N ARG A 135 -1.09 -23.25 0.95
CA ARG A 135 -2.50 -23.53 1.30
C ARG A 135 -2.70 -23.93 2.79
N LEU A 136 -1.60 -24.26 3.47
CA LEU A 136 -1.49 -24.85 4.81
C LEU A 136 -1.77 -23.91 5.99
N TYR A 137 -1.65 -22.59 5.85
CA TYR A 137 -1.68 -21.67 7.02
C TYR A 137 -2.64 -20.48 6.90
N LEU A 138 -3.45 -20.43 5.85
CA LEU A 138 -4.38 -19.32 5.63
C LEU A 138 -5.79 -19.72 6.06
N SER A 139 -6.34 -18.96 7.02
CA SER A 139 -7.76 -18.99 7.32
C SER A 139 -8.58 -18.64 6.06
N LYS A 140 -9.85 -19.04 6.02
CA LYS A 140 -10.78 -18.63 4.95
C LYS A 140 -10.79 -17.11 4.76
N GLY A 141 -10.63 -16.39 5.87
CA GLY A 141 -10.39 -14.96 5.87
C GLY A 141 -9.15 -14.46 5.20
N GLY A 142 -8.00 -15.01 5.58
CA GLY A 142 -6.75 -14.69 4.91
C GLY A 142 -6.85 -14.91 3.40
N LYS A 143 -7.54 -15.98 2.97
CA LYS A 143 -7.80 -16.26 1.55
C LYS A 143 -8.69 -15.20 0.89
N VAL A 144 -9.83 -14.81 1.51
CA VAL A 144 -10.69 -13.74 0.98
C VAL A 144 -9.93 -12.42 0.89
N THR A 145 -9.15 -12.05 1.90
CA THR A 145 -8.33 -10.84 1.91
C THR A 145 -7.31 -10.87 0.78
N LEU A 146 -6.62 -12.00 0.55
CA LEU A 146 -5.68 -12.15 -0.56
C LEU A 146 -6.38 -12.09 -1.92
N ILE A 147 -7.54 -12.73 -2.07
CA ILE A 147 -8.33 -12.63 -3.31
C ILE A 147 -8.64 -11.16 -3.60
N LYS A 148 -9.21 -10.44 -2.64
CA LYS A 148 -9.64 -9.04 -2.81
C LYS A 148 -8.46 -8.10 -3.07
N SER A 149 -7.37 -8.21 -2.31
CA SER A 149 -6.25 -7.26 -2.37
C SER A 149 -5.27 -7.55 -3.51
N THR A 150 -5.05 -8.83 -3.85
CA THR A 150 -3.98 -9.22 -4.76
C THR A 150 -4.47 -9.91 -6.03
N LEU A 151 -5.40 -10.86 -5.97
CA LEU A 151 -5.85 -11.54 -7.18
C LEU A 151 -6.76 -10.64 -8.02
N SER A 152 -7.73 -9.99 -7.40
CA SER A 152 -8.71 -9.15 -8.09
C SER A 152 -8.11 -7.87 -8.70
N SER A 153 -6.93 -7.43 -8.25
CA SER A 153 -6.22 -6.27 -8.79
C SER A 153 -5.36 -6.59 -10.02
N LEU A 154 -4.96 -7.85 -10.21
CA LEU A 154 -4.15 -8.28 -11.36
C LEU A 154 -4.81 -8.03 -12.74
N PRO A 155 -6.09 -8.38 -12.96
CA PRO A 155 -6.74 -8.14 -14.24
C PRO A 155 -7.14 -6.68 -14.46
N THR A 156 -7.15 -5.83 -13.43
CA THR A 156 -7.69 -4.46 -13.52
C THR A 156 -7.03 -3.63 -14.62
N TYR A 157 -5.72 -3.74 -14.80
CA TYR A 157 -4.99 -3.05 -15.86
C TYR A 157 -5.39 -3.52 -17.27
N PHE A 158 -5.68 -4.81 -17.44
CA PHE A 158 -6.17 -5.34 -18.72
C PHE A 158 -7.64 -5.00 -18.93
N LEU A 159 -8.45 -5.00 -17.87
CA LEU A 159 -9.88 -4.66 -17.91
C LEU A 159 -10.13 -3.20 -18.30
N SER A 160 -9.20 -2.28 -18.00
CA SER A 160 -9.31 -0.89 -18.45
C SER A 160 -9.07 -0.71 -19.95
N LEU A 161 -8.52 -1.73 -20.64
CA LEU A 161 -8.11 -1.64 -22.04
C LEU A 161 -8.84 -2.61 -22.96
N PHE A 162 -9.17 -3.80 -22.46
CA PHE A 162 -9.76 -4.88 -23.25
C PHE A 162 -11.06 -5.39 -22.63
N PRO A 163 -12.11 -5.62 -23.44
CA PRO A 163 -13.29 -6.32 -22.97
C PRO A 163 -12.92 -7.78 -22.65
N ILE A 164 -13.26 -8.24 -21.46
CA ILE A 164 -12.97 -9.62 -21.03
C ILE A 164 -13.92 -10.62 -21.71
N PRO A 165 -13.41 -11.65 -22.40
CA PRO A 165 -14.26 -12.73 -22.91
C PRO A 165 -14.88 -13.52 -21.75
N VAL A 166 -16.15 -13.91 -21.88
CA VAL A 166 -16.91 -14.64 -20.84
C VAL A 166 -16.17 -15.89 -20.33
N GLY A 167 -15.57 -16.67 -21.24
CA GLY A 167 -14.79 -17.85 -20.86
C GLY A 167 -13.53 -17.54 -20.05
N VAL A 168 -12.92 -16.36 -20.24
CA VAL A 168 -11.78 -15.91 -19.43
C VAL A 168 -12.29 -15.47 -18.05
N ALA A 169 -13.38 -14.70 -17.99
CA ALA A 169 -13.98 -14.29 -16.73
C ALA A 169 -14.31 -15.49 -15.84
N HIS A 170 -14.99 -16.50 -16.40
CA HIS A 170 -15.27 -17.75 -15.68
C HIS A 170 -14.01 -18.49 -15.24
N ARG A 171 -12.94 -18.47 -16.04
CA ARG A 171 -11.66 -19.09 -15.65
C ARG A 171 -11.02 -18.36 -14.47
N LEU A 172 -10.98 -17.02 -14.48
CA LEU A 172 -10.47 -16.22 -13.36
C LEU A 172 -11.30 -16.43 -12.09
N GLU A 173 -12.63 -16.44 -12.21
CA GLU A 173 -13.54 -16.73 -11.10
C GLU A 173 -13.33 -18.14 -10.55
N LYS A 174 -13.17 -19.14 -11.42
CA LYS A 174 -12.89 -20.52 -11.01
C LYS A 174 -11.59 -20.60 -10.20
N ILE A 175 -10.53 -19.93 -10.65
CA ILE A 175 -9.25 -19.89 -9.93
C ILE A 175 -9.42 -19.30 -8.51
N GLN A 176 -10.15 -18.18 -8.39
CA GLN A 176 -10.41 -17.56 -7.08
C GLN A 176 -11.28 -18.45 -6.18
N ARG A 177 -12.30 -19.09 -6.76
CA ARG A 177 -13.22 -20.00 -6.07
C ARG A 177 -12.51 -21.25 -5.56
N ASP A 178 -11.71 -21.87 -6.41
CA ASP A 178 -10.92 -23.05 -6.06
C ASP A 178 -9.92 -22.72 -4.95
N PHE A 179 -9.28 -21.56 -4.99
CA PHE A 179 -8.39 -21.11 -3.92
C PHE A 179 -9.13 -20.92 -2.58
N LEU A 180 -10.31 -20.29 -2.60
CA LEU A 180 -11.11 -20.06 -1.40
C LEU A 180 -11.55 -21.38 -0.76
N TRP A 181 -12.14 -22.28 -1.55
CA TRP A 181 -12.84 -23.46 -1.04
C TRP A 181 -11.92 -24.65 -0.77
N ASN A 182 -10.92 -24.89 -1.61
CA ASN A 182 -10.06 -26.07 -1.48
C ASN A 182 -9.12 -25.95 -0.25
N GLY A 183 -8.99 -27.03 0.52
CA GLY A 183 -8.16 -27.16 1.73
C GLY A 183 -7.00 -28.15 1.55
N MET A 184 -6.41 -28.68 2.65
CA MET A 184 -5.52 -29.84 2.57
C MET A 184 -6.29 -31.08 2.08
N GLY A 185 -5.75 -31.76 1.05
CA GLY A 185 -6.27 -33.00 0.45
C GLY A 185 -6.59 -32.87 -1.04
N GLU A 186 -6.48 -33.97 -1.80
CA GLU A 186 -7.03 -34.09 -3.17
C GLU A 186 -8.57 -34.15 -3.17
N GLU A 187 -9.21 -34.10 -2.00
CA GLU A 187 -10.65 -34.08 -1.85
C GLU A 187 -11.24 -32.74 -2.30
N THR A 188 -12.10 -32.78 -3.30
CA THR A 188 -12.94 -31.64 -3.71
C THR A 188 -13.87 -31.27 -2.57
N LYS A 189 -13.61 -30.13 -1.90
CA LYS A 189 -14.52 -29.61 -0.87
C LYS A 189 -15.70 -28.90 -1.52
N PHE A 190 -16.91 -29.20 -1.06
CA PHE A 190 -18.12 -28.54 -1.53
C PHE A 190 -18.08 -27.02 -1.29
N HIS A 191 -18.57 -26.24 -2.25
CA HIS A 191 -18.73 -24.80 -2.10
C HIS A 191 -19.91 -24.53 -1.16
N LEU A 192 -19.62 -24.21 0.11
CA LEU A 192 -20.66 -24.02 1.15
C LEU A 192 -21.53 -22.78 0.91
N VAL A 193 -21.01 -21.78 0.19
CA VAL A 193 -21.72 -20.54 -0.14
C VAL A 193 -21.62 -20.28 -1.64
N SER A 194 -22.72 -19.84 -2.25
CA SER A 194 -22.74 -19.47 -3.66
C SER A 194 -21.77 -18.32 -3.95
N TRP A 195 -21.07 -18.40 -5.07
CA TRP A 195 -20.09 -17.38 -5.46
C TRP A 195 -20.74 -16.01 -5.66
N SER A 196 -21.97 -15.96 -6.18
CA SER A 196 -22.75 -14.73 -6.31
C SER A 196 -22.97 -14.04 -4.98
N LYS A 197 -23.34 -14.79 -3.94
CA LYS A 197 -23.54 -14.26 -2.58
C LYS A 197 -22.23 -13.79 -1.94
N ILE A 198 -21.09 -14.40 -2.26
CA ILE A 198 -19.77 -13.92 -1.80
C ILE A 198 -19.41 -12.58 -2.43
N CYS A 199 -19.78 -12.38 -3.70
CA CYS A 199 -19.49 -11.17 -4.45
C CYS A 199 -20.44 -9.99 -4.14
N GLU A 200 -21.52 -10.22 -3.38
CA GLU A 200 -22.46 -9.16 -3.00
C GLU A 200 -21.82 -8.15 -2.02
N PRO A 201 -22.24 -6.88 -2.05
CA PRO A 201 -21.85 -5.91 -1.03
C PRO A 201 -22.26 -6.39 0.37
N ILE A 202 -21.46 -6.06 1.39
CA ILE A 202 -21.73 -6.42 2.80
C ILE A 202 -23.15 -6.02 3.23
N GLN A 203 -23.62 -4.86 2.75
CA GLN A 203 -24.96 -4.32 3.03
C GLN A 203 -26.12 -5.22 2.54
N HIS A 204 -25.87 -6.09 1.54
CA HIS A 204 -26.87 -6.97 0.94
C HIS A 204 -26.74 -8.43 1.38
N GLY A 205 -25.94 -8.71 2.43
CA GLY A 205 -25.70 -10.07 2.90
C GLY A 205 -24.52 -10.77 2.22
N GLY A 206 -23.67 -9.99 1.52
CA GLY A 206 -22.32 -10.40 1.16
C GLY A 206 -21.51 -10.82 2.39
N SER A 207 -20.61 -11.80 2.23
CA SER A 207 -20.02 -12.54 3.36
C SER A 207 -19.53 -11.65 4.51
N VAL A 208 -20.21 -11.78 5.65
CA VAL A 208 -19.64 -11.61 6.99
C VAL A 208 -18.52 -12.65 7.13
N HIS A 209 -17.43 -12.27 7.76
CA HIS A 209 -16.25 -13.10 7.76
C HIS A 209 -16.40 -14.30 8.70
N ASP A 210 -15.85 -15.47 8.33
CA ASP A 210 -15.96 -16.70 9.13
C ASP A 210 -15.42 -16.56 10.57
N TRP A 211 -14.51 -15.62 10.84
CA TRP A 211 -14.02 -15.32 12.20
C TRP A 211 -14.91 -14.35 12.99
N GLU A 212 -15.88 -13.70 12.33
CA GLU A 212 -16.89 -12.86 12.97
C GLU A 212 -18.13 -13.70 13.35
N LEU A 213 -18.34 -14.85 12.71
CA LEU A 213 -19.47 -15.75 12.94
C LEU A 213 -19.53 -16.27 14.39
N GLU A 214 -18.40 -16.61 15.00
CA GLU A 214 -18.34 -17.09 16.38
C GLU A 214 -18.67 -15.97 17.39
N SER A 215 -18.20 -14.74 17.11
CA SER A 215 -18.52 -13.55 17.91
C SER A 215 -19.98 -13.14 17.77
N ILE A 216 -20.54 -13.26 16.55
CA ILE A 216 -21.96 -12.98 16.28
C ILE A 216 -22.84 -14.05 16.91
N SER A 217 -22.49 -15.34 16.82
CA SER A 217 -23.25 -16.42 17.47
C SER A 217 -23.27 -16.21 18.98
N SER A 218 -22.10 -15.97 19.60
CA SER A 218 -22.01 -15.70 21.04
C SER A 218 -22.81 -14.46 21.46
N PHE A 219 -22.83 -13.42 20.63
CA PHE A 219 -23.64 -12.22 20.86
C PHE A 219 -25.14 -12.51 20.77
N MET A 220 -25.58 -13.30 19.79
CA MET A 220 -27.00 -13.66 19.63
C MET A 220 -27.45 -14.61 20.75
N ASP A 221 -26.63 -15.57 21.16
CA ASP A 221 -26.92 -16.46 22.30
C ASP A 221 -27.09 -15.65 23.59
N LEU A 222 -26.24 -14.63 23.81
CA LEU A 222 -26.38 -13.71 24.94
C LEU A 222 -27.68 -12.91 24.87
N LEU A 223 -28.02 -12.37 23.69
CA LEU A 223 -29.25 -11.62 23.43
C LEU A 223 -30.49 -12.46 23.71
N TYR A 224 -30.52 -13.70 23.21
CA TYR A 224 -31.67 -14.60 23.37
C TYR A 224 -31.73 -15.28 24.74
N SER A 225 -30.62 -15.39 25.46
CA SER A 225 -30.62 -15.84 26.86
C SER A 225 -31.21 -14.80 27.82
N THR A 226 -31.37 -13.56 27.37
CA THR A 226 -31.91 -12.47 28.18
C THR A 226 -33.42 -12.37 27.97
N SER A 227 -34.22 -12.85 28.93
CA SER A 227 -35.66 -12.68 28.90
C SER A 227 -36.04 -11.21 29.13
N VAL A 228 -36.76 -10.61 28.17
CA VAL A 228 -37.30 -9.24 28.30
C VAL A 228 -38.44 -9.29 29.32
N ASN A 229 -38.22 -8.77 30.52
CA ASN A 229 -39.24 -8.64 31.56
C ASN A 229 -39.54 -7.15 31.78
N GLY A 230 -40.69 -6.69 31.28
CA GLY A 230 -41.22 -5.35 31.56
C GLY A 230 -42.31 -4.92 30.58
N GLU A 231 -43.29 -4.16 31.07
CA GLU A 231 -44.22 -3.37 30.25
C GLU A 231 -43.76 -1.90 30.26
N GLY A 232 -43.52 -1.30 29.08
CA GLY A 232 -43.14 0.11 28.94
C GLY A 232 -42.25 0.40 27.73
N GLU A 233 -41.90 1.68 27.52
CA GLU A 233 -40.91 2.09 26.51
C GLU A 233 -39.49 1.70 26.91
N ASP A 234 -38.71 1.20 25.94
CA ASP A 234 -37.33 0.76 26.12
C ASP A 234 -36.43 1.88 26.66
N LYS A 235 -35.69 1.58 27.74
CA LYS A 235 -34.73 2.52 28.35
C LYS A 235 -33.40 1.80 28.61
N LEU A 236 -32.31 2.37 28.09
CA LEU A 236 -30.95 1.91 28.40
C LEU A 236 -30.66 2.12 29.89
N SER A 237 -30.43 1.02 30.61
CA SER A 237 -30.15 1.01 32.05
C SER A 237 -29.02 0.02 32.39
N TRP A 238 -28.31 0.23 33.50
CA TRP A 238 -27.36 -0.75 34.02
C TRP A 238 -28.14 -1.90 34.67
N GLY A 239 -27.65 -3.15 34.59
CA GLY A 239 -28.36 -4.41 34.88
C GLY A 239 -28.91 -4.64 36.31
N GLN A 240 -29.11 -3.59 37.10
CA GLN A 240 -29.91 -3.60 38.33
C GLN A 240 -31.26 -2.90 38.07
N PRO A 241 -32.40 -3.48 38.49
CA PRO A 241 -33.75 -2.98 38.20
C PRO A 241 -34.06 -1.54 38.66
N LYS A 242 -33.19 -0.95 39.49
CA LYS A 242 -33.34 0.42 40.05
C LYS A 242 -32.22 1.38 39.60
N SER A 243 -31.46 1.04 38.56
CA SER A 243 -30.28 1.83 38.19
C SER A 243 -30.63 3.08 37.37
N LYS A 244 -29.79 4.11 37.54
CA LYS A 244 -29.82 5.36 36.76
C LYS A 244 -29.71 5.06 35.25
N PRO A 245 -30.26 5.94 34.38
CA PRO A 245 -30.16 5.77 32.93
C PRO A 245 -28.70 5.62 32.50
N PHE A 246 -28.48 4.79 31.48
CA PHE A 246 -27.18 4.55 30.89
C PHE A 246 -26.51 5.88 30.53
N THR A 247 -25.27 6.04 30.99
CA THR A 247 -24.41 7.13 30.52
C THR A 247 -23.10 6.54 30.02
N VAL A 248 -22.70 6.98 28.82
CA VAL A 248 -21.43 6.61 28.18
C VAL A 248 -20.24 6.78 29.15
N LYS A 249 -20.28 7.82 29.99
CA LYS A 249 -19.27 8.10 31.02
C LYS A 249 -19.13 6.97 32.07
N GLN A 250 -20.23 6.36 32.49
CA GLN A 250 -20.19 5.25 33.46
C GLN A 250 -19.70 3.96 32.81
N TYR A 251 -20.08 3.72 31.54
CA TYR A 251 -19.60 2.57 30.77
C TYR A 251 -18.08 2.56 30.63
N TYR A 252 -17.50 3.68 30.18
CA TYR A 252 -16.06 3.80 30.04
C TYR A 252 -15.34 3.67 31.38
N ARG A 253 -15.92 4.15 32.50
CA ARG A 253 -15.34 3.92 33.84
C ARG A 253 -15.33 2.46 34.23
N PHE A 254 -16.39 1.71 33.92
CA PHE A 254 -16.47 0.28 34.22
C PHE A 254 -15.47 -0.53 33.37
N LEU A 255 -15.37 -0.25 32.07
CA LEU A 255 -14.37 -0.87 31.19
C LEU A 255 -12.93 -0.50 31.54
N SER A 256 -12.70 0.68 32.11
CA SER A 256 -11.36 1.20 32.43
C SER A 256 -10.92 0.89 33.87
N SER A 257 -11.45 -0.18 34.49
CA SER A 257 -11.17 -0.56 35.89
C SER A 257 -9.69 -0.87 36.21
N HIS A 258 -8.79 -0.79 35.23
CA HIS A 258 -7.35 -0.90 35.41
C HIS A 258 -6.66 0.43 35.08
N ALA A 259 -6.26 1.13 36.15
CA ALA A 259 -5.31 2.23 36.19
C ALA A 259 -5.56 3.40 35.21
N PHE A 260 -6.48 4.30 35.57
CA PHE A 260 -6.42 5.67 35.06
C PHE A 260 -5.18 6.34 35.66
N ARG A 261 -4.04 6.28 34.96
CA ARG A 261 -2.97 7.26 35.16
C ARG A 261 -3.52 8.59 34.61
N SER A 262 -3.57 9.62 35.44
CA SER A 262 -3.97 10.99 35.11
C SER A 262 -2.98 11.60 34.11
N PHE A 263 -3.04 11.18 32.84
CA PHE A 263 -2.18 11.74 31.81
C PHE A 263 -2.76 13.08 31.32
N PRO A 264 -1.97 14.16 31.26
CA PRO A 264 -2.44 15.48 30.84
C PRO A 264 -2.60 15.54 29.31
N TRP A 265 -3.59 14.83 28.77
CA TRP A 265 -3.87 14.74 27.32
C TRP A 265 -4.04 16.12 26.67
N LYS A 266 -4.61 17.09 27.40
CA LYS A 266 -4.79 18.47 26.92
C LYS A 266 -3.46 19.09 26.50
N SER A 267 -2.37 18.75 27.17
CA SER A 267 -1.03 19.24 26.88
C SER A 267 -0.51 18.74 25.53
N VAL A 268 -0.79 17.48 25.19
CA VAL A 268 -0.39 16.90 23.89
C VAL A 268 -1.15 17.58 22.75
N TRP A 269 -2.47 17.74 22.90
CA TRP A 269 -3.33 18.22 21.82
C TRP A 269 -3.41 19.75 21.70
N LYS A 270 -3.09 20.51 22.75
CA LYS A 270 -3.02 21.98 22.70
C LYS A 270 -1.64 22.54 22.33
N SER A 271 -0.61 21.68 22.28
CA SER A 271 0.73 22.10 21.89
C SER A 271 0.79 22.57 20.43
N LYS A 272 1.65 23.56 20.11
CA LYS A 272 1.84 24.09 18.75
C LYS A 272 2.74 23.18 17.90
N VAL A 273 2.55 21.87 17.97
CA VAL A 273 3.31 20.87 17.20
C VAL A 273 2.46 20.34 16.02
N PRO A 274 3.08 19.89 14.92
CA PRO A 274 2.35 19.24 13.83
C PRO A 274 1.49 18.06 14.34
N PRO A 275 0.28 17.83 13.79
CA PRO A 275 -0.62 16.76 14.26
C PRO A 275 0.01 15.37 14.33
N ARG A 276 0.94 15.05 13.40
CA ARG A 276 1.70 13.80 13.41
C ARG A 276 2.54 13.61 14.69
N VAL A 277 3.10 14.70 15.24
CA VAL A 277 3.92 14.71 16.45
C VAL A 277 3.01 14.57 17.67
N ALA A 278 1.88 15.28 17.71
CA ALA A 278 0.89 15.14 18.79
C ALA A 278 0.30 13.72 18.82
N PHE A 279 -0.02 13.15 17.66
CA PHE A 279 -0.51 11.78 17.56
C PHE A 279 0.55 10.76 18.01
N PHE A 280 1.79 10.88 17.52
CA PHE A 280 2.89 10.02 17.95
C PHE A 280 3.09 10.09 19.47
N SER A 281 3.13 11.31 20.01
CA SER A 281 3.25 11.61 21.44
C SER A 281 2.17 10.91 22.27
N TRP A 282 0.92 11.02 21.83
CA TRP A 282 -0.23 10.36 22.45
C TRP A 282 -0.11 8.83 22.42
N THR A 283 0.30 8.26 21.29
CA THR A 283 0.48 6.80 21.18
C THR A 283 1.67 6.30 22.00
N ALA A 284 2.72 7.11 22.14
CA ALA A 284 3.90 6.78 22.93
C ALA A 284 3.57 6.74 24.42
N THR A 285 2.82 7.72 24.92
CA THR A 285 2.43 7.79 26.35
C THR A 285 1.44 6.70 26.74
N LEU A 286 0.62 6.24 25.79
CA LEU A 286 -0.21 5.05 25.97
C LEU A 286 0.58 3.73 25.88
N GLY A 287 1.89 3.79 25.60
CA GLY A 287 2.72 2.62 25.40
C GLY A 287 2.31 1.78 24.21
N LYS A 288 1.75 2.39 23.15
CA LYS A 288 1.17 1.71 21.97
C LYS A 288 2.01 1.85 20.69
N ILE A 289 3.21 2.42 20.78
CA ILE A 289 4.12 2.53 19.64
C ILE A 289 4.76 1.19 19.27
N LEU A 290 5.22 1.07 18.02
CA LEU A 290 5.79 -0.16 17.47
C LEU A 290 7.14 -0.47 18.13
N THR A 291 7.11 -1.25 19.21
CA THR A 291 8.27 -1.70 19.97
C THR A 291 8.25 -3.22 20.08
N ILE A 292 9.42 -3.84 20.27
CA ILE A 292 9.51 -5.30 20.42
C ILE A 292 8.63 -5.80 21.57
N ASP A 293 8.56 -5.08 22.70
CA ASP A 293 7.65 -5.40 23.81
C ASP A 293 6.17 -5.48 23.36
N ASN A 294 5.71 -4.51 22.57
CA ASN A 294 4.34 -4.52 22.04
C ASN A 294 4.08 -5.58 20.97
N LEU A 295 5.09 -5.97 20.20
CA LEU A 295 4.98 -7.08 19.25
C LEU A 295 4.91 -8.42 20.00
N ARG A 296 5.66 -8.57 21.10
CA ARG A 296 5.62 -9.76 21.95
C ARG A 296 4.30 -9.92 22.70
N LYS A 297 3.70 -8.83 23.18
CA LYS A 297 2.33 -8.85 23.74
C LYS A 297 1.27 -9.36 22.74
N ARG A 298 1.58 -9.37 21.44
CA ARG A 298 0.74 -9.91 20.36
C ARG A 298 1.14 -11.33 19.92
N GLY A 299 2.02 -11.99 20.67
CA GLY A 299 2.42 -13.39 20.42
C GLY A 299 3.55 -13.59 19.41
N LEU A 300 4.26 -12.52 18.99
CA LEU A 300 5.42 -12.64 18.10
C LEU A 300 6.68 -12.97 18.90
N ILE A 301 7.44 -13.99 18.48
CA ILE A 301 8.70 -14.40 19.12
C ILE A 301 9.85 -13.60 18.51
N LEU A 302 10.38 -12.63 19.26
CA LEU A 302 11.46 -11.72 18.84
C LEU A 302 12.51 -11.59 19.96
N VAL A 303 13.77 -11.38 19.57
CA VAL A 303 14.91 -11.19 20.50
C VAL A 303 14.81 -9.81 21.17
N GLU A 304 15.04 -9.73 22.48
CA GLU A 304 14.89 -8.50 23.29
C GLU A 304 16.10 -7.57 23.19
N TRP A 305 16.31 -6.94 22.03
CA TRP A 305 17.32 -5.90 21.90
C TRP A 305 16.73 -4.63 21.30
N CYS A 306 17.00 -3.49 21.96
CA CYS A 306 16.70 -2.17 21.46
C CYS A 306 17.46 -1.90 20.17
N CYS A 307 16.76 -1.42 19.14
CA CYS A 307 17.36 -1.09 17.85
C CYS A 307 18.51 -0.07 17.93
N LEU A 308 18.51 0.80 18.96
CA LEU A 308 19.53 1.82 19.16
C LEU A 308 20.73 1.28 19.95
N CYS A 309 20.56 0.98 21.25
CA CYS A 309 21.69 0.61 22.11
C CYS A 309 22.10 -0.87 22.02
N LYS A 310 21.26 -1.75 21.48
CA LYS A 310 21.48 -3.21 21.39
C LYS A 310 21.74 -3.93 22.72
N GLU A 311 21.52 -3.28 23.87
CA GLU A 311 21.89 -3.80 25.20
C GLU A 311 20.69 -4.14 26.11
N SER A 312 19.50 -3.60 25.86
CA SER A 312 18.30 -3.84 26.69
C SER A 312 17.06 -4.07 25.83
N GLY A 313 15.99 -4.64 26.40
CA GLY A 313 14.72 -4.84 25.70
C GLY A 313 14.09 -3.53 25.19
N GLU A 314 13.51 -3.57 23.99
CA GLU A 314 12.88 -2.40 23.39
C GLU A 314 11.45 -2.20 23.93
N SER A 315 11.31 -1.29 24.89
CA SER A 315 10.04 -0.73 25.34
C SER A 315 9.92 0.74 24.91
N PRO A 316 8.70 1.33 24.89
CA PRO A 316 8.53 2.75 24.59
C PRO A 316 9.36 3.66 25.51
N ASP A 317 9.39 3.34 26.81
CA ASP A 317 10.15 4.08 27.82
C ASP A 317 11.66 3.92 27.60
N HIS A 318 12.11 2.70 27.30
CA HIS A 318 13.52 2.47 27.00
C HIS A 318 13.94 3.21 25.73
N LEU A 319 13.21 3.05 24.62
CA LEU A 319 13.54 3.63 23.33
C LEU A 319 13.60 5.16 23.37
N LEU A 320 12.66 5.80 24.07
CA LEU A 320 12.52 7.27 24.06
C LEU A 320 13.25 7.97 25.20
N LEU A 321 13.42 7.33 26.36
CA LEU A 321 13.89 8.02 27.58
C LEU A 321 15.16 7.39 28.17
N HIS A 322 15.23 6.05 28.25
CA HIS A 322 16.30 5.38 29.01
C HIS A 322 17.46 4.87 28.16
N CYS A 323 17.27 4.71 26.84
CA CYS A 323 18.30 4.27 25.90
C CYS A 323 19.48 5.25 25.92
N LYS A 324 20.71 4.72 26.01
CA LYS A 324 21.94 5.52 26.08
C LYS A 324 22.06 6.48 24.89
N ILE A 325 21.79 6.00 23.67
CA ILE A 325 21.84 6.82 22.45
C ILE A 325 20.74 7.90 22.46
N ALA A 326 19.52 7.55 22.85
CA ALA A 326 18.42 8.51 22.95
C ALA A 326 18.73 9.61 23.99
N ARG A 327 19.38 9.24 25.10
CA ARG A 327 19.80 10.16 26.15
C ARG A 327 20.85 11.16 25.66
N GLU A 328 21.87 10.70 24.95
CA GLU A 328 22.90 11.58 24.36
C GLU A 328 22.30 12.58 23.35
N LEU A 329 21.30 12.13 22.57
CA LEU A 329 20.54 13.01 21.67
C LEU A 329 19.72 14.05 22.43
N TRP A 330 19.06 13.65 23.52
CA TRP A 330 18.34 14.60 24.37
C TRP A 330 19.29 15.60 25.02
N ASP A 331 20.43 15.17 25.55
CA ASP A 331 21.40 16.05 26.17
C ASP A 331 21.96 17.08 25.16
N LEU A 332 22.17 16.67 23.90
CA LEU A 332 22.54 17.57 22.80
C LEU A 332 21.44 18.61 22.49
N VAL A 333 20.19 18.16 22.35
CA VAL A 333 19.06 19.04 22.05
C VAL A 333 18.84 20.01 23.21
N LEU A 334 18.83 19.54 24.45
CA LEU A 334 18.62 20.40 25.61
C LEU A 334 19.77 21.37 25.85
N GLY A 335 21.02 20.94 25.61
CA GLY A 335 22.19 21.79 25.73
C GLY A 335 22.23 22.95 24.72
N VAL A 336 21.57 22.81 23.58
CA VAL A 336 21.47 23.87 22.56
C VAL A 336 20.28 24.80 22.80
N PHE A 337 19.23 24.35 23.50
CA PHE A 337 17.93 25.03 23.50
C PHE A 337 17.39 25.47 24.88
N TRP A 338 18.08 25.23 26.03
CA TRP A 338 17.49 25.50 27.37
C TRP A 338 18.38 26.26 28.39
N TYR A 339 17.86 27.36 28.95
CA TYR A 339 18.19 27.95 30.26
C TYR A 339 16.97 27.74 31.20
N PRO A 340 17.12 27.64 32.53
CA PRO A 340 16.09 27.07 33.40
C PRO A 340 14.89 28.02 33.58
N ALA A 341 13.71 27.62 33.10
CA ALA A 341 12.44 28.24 33.42
C ALA A 341 11.47 27.23 34.05
N GLU A 342 10.57 27.75 34.89
CA GLU A 342 9.84 27.14 36.00
C GLU A 342 9.01 25.87 35.72
N PHE A 343 8.95 25.03 36.76
CA PHE A 343 8.25 23.73 36.82
C PHE A 343 6.74 23.88 37.01
N SER A 344 5.95 23.07 36.29
CA SER A 344 4.59 22.73 36.74
C SER A 344 4.20 21.28 36.39
N GLY A 345 4.08 20.45 37.44
CA GLY A 345 3.37 19.16 37.43
C GLY A 345 4.25 17.89 37.38
N VAL A 346 4.18 17.07 38.44
CA VAL A 346 4.77 15.72 38.53
C VAL A 346 3.64 14.72 38.72
N GLU A 347 3.49 13.72 37.84
CA GLU A 347 2.69 12.53 38.12
C GLU A 347 3.07 11.35 37.21
N GLY A 348 3.65 10.29 37.80
CA GLY A 348 4.04 9.06 37.10
C GLY A 348 5.35 9.17 36.30
N SER A 349 5.87 8.02 35.85
CA SER A 349 7.23 7.82 35.30
C SER A 349 7.59 8.63 34.04
N LEU A 350 6.73 9.55 33.60
CA LEU A 350 6.91 10.48 32.49
C LEU A 350 6.67 11.92 32.99
N ILE A 351 7.71 12.74 33.02
CA ILE A 351 7.57 14.19 33.17
C ILE A 351 7.49 14.79 31.77
N VAL A 352 6.44 15.55 31.49
CA VAL A 352 6.31 16.35 30.26
C VAL A 352 6.69 17.77 30.63
N LEU A 353 7.83 18.25 30.14
CA LEU A 353 8.23 19.65 30.32
C LEU A 353 7.83 20.47 29.08
N PHE A 354 7.39 21.69 29.34
CA PHE A 354 7.04 22.67 28.31
C PHE A 354 8.21 23.61 28.11
N GLY A 355 8.69 23.74 26.88
CA GLY A 355 9.69 24.75 26.53
C GLY A 355 9.15 25.79 25.57
N VAL A 356 9.59 27.04 25.72
CA VAL A 356 9.23 28.14 24.80
C VAL A 356 10.46 28.51 23.98
N TYR A 357 10.37 28.39 22.65
CA TYR A 357 11.40 28.89 21.72
C TYR A 357 10.76 29.88 20.75
N GLY A 358 11.29 31.12 20.71
CA GLY A 358 10.80 32.17 19.81
C GLY A 358 9.30 32.51 19.96
N GLY A 359 8.76 32.45 21.19
CA GLY A 359 7.34 32.70 21.47
C GLY A 359 6.39 31.56 21.09
N LYS A 360 6.91 30.38 20.75
CA LYS A 360 6.11 29.17 20.46
C LYS A 360 6.40 28.10 21.50
N GLU A 361 5.32 27.59 22.11
CA GLU A 361 5.37 26.41 22.99
C GLU A 361 5.76 25.17 22.19
N MET A 362 6.84 24.52 22.58
CA MET A 362 7.34 23.28 22.02
C MET A 362 7.14 22.16 23.04
N LEU A 363 6.54 21.05 22.60
CA LEU A 363 6.35 19.85 23.42
C LEU A 363 7.65 19.04 23.41
N VAL A 364 8.32 18.91 24.55
CA VAL A 364 9.57 18.13 24.67
C VAL A 364 9.40 17.08 25.76
N PHE A 365 9.67 15.82 25.43
CA PHE A 365 9.64 14.71 26.38
C PHE A 365 10.96 14.67 27.16
N LEU A 366 10.93 14.76 28.49
CA LEU A 366 12.14 14.62 29.29
C LEU A 366 12.01 13.64 30.47
N ARG A 367 12.90 12.66 30.41
CA ARG A 367 13.59 11.91 31.47
C ARG A 367 13.01 12.03 32.88
N THR A 368 12.53 10.93 33.42
CA THR A 368 12.58 10.72 34.87
C THR A 368 14.04 10.47 35.28
N LEU A 369 14.71 11.51 35.75
CA LEU A 369 15.88 11.32 36.60
C LEU A 369 15.35 10.83 37.94
N ASN A 370 15.60 9.55 38.25
CA ASN A 370 15.79 9.18 39.64
C ASN A 370 17.01 9.97 40.14
N CYS A 371 16.80 11.17 40.70
CA CYS A 371 17.78 11.83 41.54
C CYS A 371 17.18 12.03 42.94
N PRO A 372 17.84 11.53 43.99
CA PRO A 372 17.55 11.91 45.36
C PRO A 372 18.13 13.31 45.56
N PHE A 373 17.29 14.34 45.57
CA PHE A 373 17.66 15.61 46.19
C PHE A 373 17.01 15.64 47.57
N GLN A 374 17.83 15.40 48.59
CA GLN A 374 17.52 15.73 49.97
C GLN A 374 17.72 17.23 50.17
N ILE A 375 16.64 17.86 50.68
CA ILE A 375 16.45 19.21 51.23
C ILE A 375 16.54 20.37 50.25
#